data_AF-A0AAW5JUV8-F1
#
_entry.id   AF-A0AAW5JUV8-F1
#
_cell.length_a   1.000
_cell.length_b   1.000
_cell.length_c   1.000
_cell.angle_alpha   90.00
_cell.angle_beta   90.00
_cell.angle_gamma   90.00
#
_symmetry.space_group_name_H-M   'P 1'
#
loop_
_entity.id
_entity.type
_entity.pdbx_description
1 polymer ?
#
loop_
_entity_poly.entity_id
_entity_poly.type
_entity_poly.pdbx_seq_one_letter_code
_entity_poly.pdbx_strand_id
1 'polypeptide(L)'
;MSGYFLLHRGEFAYNKSTSTDSPWGAIKRLEKYDMGCVSTLYICFELLSGDSDFLVTYYETDRWYKSVQLIAAEGARNHGLLNIAPDDFFETQICIPKRIDEQRRIGAFFDRLDSLITLHQRKYCGVASWMLGVALVRLGSESDGAFGEMKHVLR
;
A
#
# COMPACT_ATOMS: atom_id res chain seq x y z
N MET A 1 14.11 19.46 13.50
CA MET A 1 13.31 19.29 12.28
C MET A 1 12.16 20.27 12.33
N SER A 2 12.23 21.40 11.62
CA SER A 2 11.08 22.28 11.41
C SER A 2 10.43 21.91 10.07
N GLY A 3 9.13 21.64 10.04
CA GLY A 3 8.39 21.34 8.80
C GLY A 3 8.05 19.87 8.54
N TYR A 4 8.06 19.02 9.56
CA TYR A 4 7.58 17.64 9.49
C TYR A 4 6.81 17.27 10.75
N PHE A 5 5.87 16.32 10.62
CA PHE A 5 5.23 15.64 11.75
C PHE A 5 6.04 14.40 12.14
N LEU A 6 6.13 14.15 13.44
CA LEU A 6 6.61 12.88 13.99
C LEU A 6 5.40 11.99 14.18
N LEU A 7 5.32 10.91 13.40
CA LEU A 7 4.27 9.91 13.48
C LEU A 7 4.77 8.74 14.32
N HIS A 8 3.97 8.27 15.27
CA HIS A 8 4.27 7.12 16.12
C HIS A 8 3.63 5.84 15.57
N ARG A 9 4.20 4.70 15.94
CA ARG A 9 3.67 3.38 15.55
C ARG A 9 2.21 3.23 15.96
N GLY A 10 1.37 2.81 15.02
CA GLY A 10 -0.08 2.67 15.21
C GLY A 10 -0.88 3.90 14.78
N GLU A 11 -0.23 5.05 14.56
CA GLU A 11 -0.86 6.25 14.01
C GLU A 11 -0.95 6.18 12.49
N PHE A 12 -1.82 7.02 11.92
CA PHE A 12 -2.17 7.04 10.51
C PHE A 12 -1.72 8.35 9.85
N ALA A 13 -1.43 8.25 8.56
CA ALA A 13 -1.21 9.40 7.71
C ALA A 13 -2.08 9.30 6.45
N TYR A 14 -2.81 10.38 6.18
CA TYR A 14 -3.59 10.56 4.97
C TYR A 14 -2.81 11.38 3.94
N ASN A 15 -2.50 10.75 2.81
CA ASN A 15 -1.97 11.40 1.62
C ASN A 15 -3.12 11.88 0.74
N LYS A 16 -3.21 13.20 0.51
CA LYS A 16 -4.22 13.85 -0.35
C LYS A 16 -3.92 13.76 -1.84
N SER A 17 -2.79 13.17 -2.23
CA SER A 17 -2.43 12.99 -3.64
C SER A 17 -3.28 11.89 -4.27
N THR A 18 -3.87 12.19 -5.42
CA THR A 18 -4.69 11.25 -6.17
C THR A 18 -3.85 10.47 -7.16
N SER A 19 -4.25 9.22 -7.40
CA SER A 19 -3.69 8.35 -8.43
C SER A 19 -4.81 7.48 -9.03
N THR A 20 -4.49 6.71 -10.06
CA THR A 20 -5.44 5.74 -10.65
C THR A 20 -5.98 4.76 -9.60
N ASP A 21 -5.12 4.30 -8.68
CA ASP A 21 -5.48 3.33 -7.63
C ASP A 21 -5.98 3.99 -6.34
N SER A 22 -5.82 5.30 -6.21
CA SER A 22 -6.19 6.07 -5.01
C SER A 22 -6.82 7.42 -5.42
N PRO A 23 -8.02 7.40 -6.05
CA PRO A 23 -8.64 8.60 -6.58
C PRO A 23 -9.00 9.63 -5.51
N TRP A 24 -9.14 9.19 -4.25
CA TRP A 24 -9.44 10.03 -3.10
C TRP A 24 -8.31 10.08 -2.08
N GLY A 25 -7.07 9.86 -2.54
CA GLY A 25 -5.91 9.76 -1.68
C GLY A 25 -5.77 8.40 -1.00
N ALA A 26 -4.77 8.28 -0.13
CA ALA A 26 -4.42 7.02 0.53
C ALA A 26 -4.20 7.25 2.03
N ILE A 27 -4.74 6.36 2.85
CA ILE A 27 -4.53 6.36 4.30
C ILE A 27 -3.71 5.13 4.66
N LYS A 28 -2.61 5.32 5.40
CA LYS A 28 -1.75 4.22 5.85
C LYS A 28 -1.37 4.38 7.31
N ARG A 29 -1.33 3.26 8.03
CA ARG A 29 -0.85 3.17 9.42
C ARG A 29 0.66 2.96 9.45
N LEU A 30 1.36 3.57 10.40
CA LEU A 30 2.77 3.28 10.64
C LEU A 30 2.91 1.97 11.42
N GLU A 31 3.44 0.93 10.78
CA GLU A 31 3.52 -0.41 11.38
C GLU A 31 4.94 -0.90 11.64
N LYS A 32 5.90 -0.55 10.77
CA LYS A 32 7.22 -1.20 10.74
C LYS A 32 8.20 -0.63 11.78
N TYR A 33 8.09 0.64 12.11
CA TYR A 33 9.02 1.36 12.97
C TYR A 33 8.28 2.02 14.12
N ASP A 34 8.99 2.30 15.22
CA ASP A 34 8.40 2.96 16.39
C ASP A 34 7.98 4.40 16.10
N MET A 35 8.70 5.08 15.20
CA MET A 35 8.43 6.44 14.76
C MET A 35 8.83 6.65 13.30
N GLY A 36 8.19 7.62 12.64
CA GLY A 36 8.46 8.03 11.27
C GLY A 36 8.30 9.54 11.09
N CYS A 37 9.05 10.12 10.15
CA CYS A 37 8.96 11.53 9.80
C CYS A 37 8.02 11.68 8.58
N VAL A 38 6.97 12.48 8.70
CA VAL A 38 5.95 12.65 7.65
C VAL A 38 5.84 14.13 7.27
N SER A 39 5.74 14.41 5.97
CA SER A 39 5.57 15.77 5.46
C SER A 39 4.31 16.44 6.03
N THR A 40 4.38 17.74 6.30
CA THR A 40 3.21 18.53 6.75
C THR A 40 2.08 18.64 5.72
N LEU A 41 2.28 18.11 4.50
CA LEU A 41 1.23 17.98 3.48
C LEU A 41 0.22 16.87 3.80
N TYR A 42 0.59 15.93 4.67
CA TYR A 42 -0.28 14.84 5.12
C TYR A 42 -1.12 15.29 6.31
N ILE A 43 -2.31 14.69 6.44
CA ILE A 43 -3.09 14.77 7.67
C ILE A 43 -2.73 13.55 8.50
N CYS A 44 -2.09 13.76 9.66
CA CYS A 44 -1.69 12.69 10.57
C CYS A 44 -2.69 12.59 11.73
N PHE A 45 -3.01 11.37 12.16
CA PHE A 45 -4.00 11.15 13.21
C PHE A 45 -3.81 9.84 13.95
N GLU A 46 -4.26 9.80 15.20
CA GLU A 46 -4.34 8.59 16.01
C GLU A 46 -5.79 8.10 16.14
N LEU A 47 -5.95 6.81 16.47
CA LEU A 47 -7.26 6.24 16.75
C LEU A 47 -7.58 6.35 18.24
N LEU A 48 -8.55 7.19 18.59
CA LEU A 48 -8.97 7.37 20.00
C LEU A 48 -9.80 6.19 20.54
N SER A 49 -10.56 5.50 19.69
CA SER A 49 -11.39 4.36 20.08
C SER A 49 -11.67 3.43 18.90
N GLY A 50 -11.90 2.15 19.18
CA GLY A 50 -12.09 1.12 18.16
C GLY A 50 -10.87 0.21 18.01
N ASP A 51 -10.91 -0.65 17.01
CA ASP A 51 -9.84 -1.58 16.68
C ASP A 51 -9.01 -1.03 15.52
N SER A 52 -7.69 -0.89 15.74
CA SER A 52 -6.79 -0.28 14.76
C SER A 52 -6.57 -1.17 13.53
N ASP A 53 -6.57 -2.51 13.71
CA ASP A 53 -6.41 -3.45 12.59
C ASP A 53 -7.64 -3.46 11.68
N PHE A 54 -8.83 -3.37 12.27
CA PHE A 54 -10.04 -3.11 11.50
C PHE A 54 -9.94 -1.83 10.67
N LEU A 55 -9.40 -0.74 11.24
CA LEU A 55 -9.32 0.54 10.54
C LEU A 55 -8.34 0.49 9.36
N VAL A 56 -7.25 -0.27 9.47
CA VAL A 56 -6.39 -0.61 8.33
C VAL A 56 -7.23 -1.25 7.22
N THR A 57 -7.97 -2.32 7.52
CA THR A 57 -8.84 -2.98 6.54
C THR A 57 -9.88 -2.02 5.96
N TYR A 58 -10.51 -1.19 6.78
CA TYR A 58 -11.56 -0.26 6.35
C TYR A 58 -11.05 0.73 5.31
N TYR A 59 -9.86 1.30 5.52
CA TYR A 59 -9.29 2.29 4.60
C TYR A 59 -8.70 1.70 3.32
N GLU A 60 -8.51 0.38 3.22
CA GLU A 60 -8.27 -0.30 1.94
C GLU A 60 -9.54 -0.45 1.07
N THR A 61 -10.72 -0.14 1.62
CA THR A 61 -11.98 -0.15 0.85
C THR A 61 -12.32 1.23 0.28
N ASP A 62 -13.30 1.30 -0.61
CA ASP A 62 -13.85 2.55 -1.15
C ASP A 62 -14.95 3.18 -0.26
N ARG A 63 -15.29 2.56 0.87
CA ARG A 63 -16.45 2.97 1.69
C ARG A 63 -16.34 4.38 2.28
N TRP A 64 -15.13 4.89 2.44
CA TRP A 64 -14.84 6.22 2.96
C TRP A 64 -14.77 7.30 1.87
N TYR A 65 -14.68 6.91 0.59
CA TYR A 65 -14.49 7.82 -0.54
C TYR A 65 -15.60 8.86 -0.63
N LYS A 66 -16.87 8.45 -0.44
CA LYS A 66 -18.00 9.39 -0.53
C LYS A 66 -17.89 10.51 0.51
N SER A 67 -17.49 10.19 1.74
CA SER A 67 -17.36 11.18 2.81
C SER A 67 -16.24 12.18 2.51
N VAL A 68 -15.11 11.70 1.97
CA VAL A 68 -14.00 12.55 1.56
C VAL A 68 -14.32 13.38 0.31
N GLN A 69 -15.05 12.81 -0.65
CA GLN A 69 -15.50 13.53 -1.84
C GLN A 69 -16.40 14.72 -1.49
N LEU A 70 -17.25 14.60 -0.46
CA LEU A 70 -18.15 15.68 -0.04
C LEU A 70 -17.44 16.90 0.54
N ILE A 71 -16.23 16.71 1.10
CA ILE A 71 -15.43 17.78 1.70
C ILE A 71 -14.27 18.23 0.81
N ALA A 72 -13.96 17.49 -0.25
CA ALA A 72 -12.92 17.85 -1.20
C ALA A 72 -13.40 19.07 -2.01
N ALA A 73 -12.95 20.26 -1.63
CA ALA A 73 -13.31 21.49 -2.33
C ALA A 73 -12.72 21.48 -3.75
N GLU A 74 -13.56 21.76 -4.75
CA GLU A 74 -13.08 22.00 -6.12
C GLU A 74 -12.37 23.35 -6.17
N GLY A 75 -11.08 23.34 -6.51
CA GLY A 75 -10.27 24.55 -6.71
C GLY A 75 -9.42 24.45 -7.97
N ALA A 76 -8.95 25.60 -8.47
CA ALA A 76 -8.22 25.73 -9.75
C ALA A 76 -6.82 25.05 -9.79
N ARG A 77 -6.46 24.25 -8.78
CA ARG A 77 -5.12 23.62 -8.61
C ARG A 77 -5.20 22.09 -8.58
N ASN A 78 -5.82 21.45 -9.56
CA ASN A 78 -5.92 19.99 -9.56
C ASN A 78 -4.76 19.34 -10.35
N HIS A 79 -3.53 19.48 -9.86
CA HIS A 79 -2.38 18.65 -10.28
C HIS A 79 -2.39 17.28 -9.55
N GLY A 80 -3.58 16.70 -9.33
CA GLY A 80 -3.73 15.46 -8.56
C GLY A 80 -3.54 15.61 -7.05
N LEU A 81 -3.85 16.76 -6.45
CA LEU A 81 -3.85 16.95 -4.99
C LEU A 81 -5.20 17.49 -4.52
N LEU A 82 -5.83 16.80 -3.57
CA LEU A 82 -7.12 17.19 -3.02
C LEU A 82 -6.99 18.38 -2.08
N ASN A 83 -7.89 19.35 -2.21
CA ASN A 83 -8.00 20.48 -1.29
C ASN A 83 -8.93 20.12 -0.13
N ILE A 84 -8.34 19.55 0.92
CA ILE A 84 -9.03 19.13 2.16
C ILE A 84 -8.29 19.71 3.36
N ALA A 85 -9.00 20.48 4.18
CA ALA A 85 -8.48 20.96 5.46
C ALA A 85 -8.50 19.84 6.51
N PRO A 86 -7.58 19.84 7.49
CA PRO A 86 -7.57 18.83 8.56
C PRO A 86 -8.90 18.75 9.31
N ASP A 87 -9.50 19.89 9.67
CA ASP A 87 -10.75 19.91 10.44
C ASP A 87 -11.90 19.25 9.65
N ASP A 88 -12.06 19.59 8.37
CA ASP A 88 -13.06 18.96 7.50
C ASP A 88 -12.86 17.44 7.39
N PHE A 89 -11.60 16.98 7.32
CA PHE A 89 -11.29 15.55 7.28
C PHE A 89 -11.76 14.82 8.54
N PHE A 90 -11.56 15.41 9.72
CA PHE A 90 -12.00 14.83 10.99
C PHE A 90 -13.52 14.87 11.19
N GLU A 91 -14.24 15.71 10.46
CA GLU A 91 -15.71 15.72 10.44
C GLU A 91 -16.32 14.60 9.58
N THR A 92 -15.51 13.93 8.75
CA THR A 92 -16.00 12.84 7.90
C THR A 92 -16.58 11.70 8.72
N GLN A 93 -17.76 11.23 8.28
CA GLN A 93 -18.41 10.09 8.91
C GLN A 93 -17.94 8.80 8.24
N ILE A 94 -17.46 7.86 9.07
CA ILE A 94 -17.10 6.50 8.65
C ILE A 94 -18.10 5.49 9.23
N CYS A 95 -18.38 4.44 8.46
CA CYS A 95 -19.31 3.38 8.87
C CYS A 95 -18.53 2.20 9.42
N ILE A 96 -18.50 2.07 10.75
CA ILE A 96 -17.78 1.01 11.46
C ILE A 96 -18.73 0.22 12.37
N PRO A 97 -18.54 -1.10 12.55
CA PRO A 97 -19.34 -1.88 13.49
C PRO A 97 -19.20 -1.34 14.92
N LYS A 98 -20.31 -1.25 15.68
CA LYS A 98 -20.26 -0.73 17.06
C LYS A 98 -19.54 -1.65 18.04
N ARG A 99 -19.50 -2.96 17.76
CA ARG A 99 -18.93 -3.97 18.67
C ARG A 99 -17.43 -4.14 18.38
N ILE A 100 -16.60 -3.88 19.38
CA ILE A 100 -15.14 -4.05 19.27
C ILE A 100 -14.74 -5.48 18.89
N ASP A 101 -15.46 -6.48 19.39
CA ASP A 101 -15.18 -7.89 19.05
C ASP A 101 -15.44 -8.19 17.57
N GLU A 102 -16.41 -7.53 16.96
CA GLU A 102 -16.69 -7.66 15.54
C GLU A 102 -15.59 -7.00 14.71
N GLN A 103 -15.15 -5.80 15.10
CA GLN A 103 -14.04 -5.11 14.47
C GLN A 103 -12.76 -5.98 14.51
N ARG A 104 -12.38 -6.50 15.68
CA ARG A 104 -11.23 -7.41 15.85
C ARG A 104 -11.31 -8.65 14.96
N ARG A 105 -12.50 -9.27 14.89
CA ARG A 105 -12.71 -10.47 14.06
C ARG A 105 -12.55 -10.15 12.57
N ILE A 106 -13.00 -8.98 12.13
CA ILE A 106 -12.85 -8.54 10.74
C ILE A 106 -11.38 -8.22 10.45
N GLY A 107 -10.73 -7.40 11.28
CA GLY A 107 -9.32 -7.04 11.11
C GLY A 107 -8.42 -8.28 11.04
N ALA A 108 -8.55 -9.19 12.01
CA ALA A 108 -7.78 -10.43 12.04
C ALA A 108 -8.08 -11.36 10.85
N PHE A 109 -9.30 -11.33 10.31
CA PHE A 109 -9.65 -12.14 9.13
C PHE A 109 -8.90 -11.64 7.89
N PHE A 110 -8.90 -10.34 7.64
CA PHE A 110 -8.22 -9.77 6.46
C PHE A 110 -6.70 -9.81 6.60
N ASP A 111 -6.13 -9.54 7.79
CA ASP A 111 -4.69 -9.72 8.03
C ASP A 111 -4.23 -11.15 7.73
N ARG A 112 -5.01 -12.15 8.16
CA ARG A 112 -4.74 -13.55 7.85
C ARG A 112 -4.85 -13.84 6.35
N LEU A 113 -5.83 -13.24 5.68
CA LEU A 113 -6.02 -13.41 4.23
C LEU A 113 -4.84 -12.82 3.45
N ASP A 114 -4.40 -11.62 3.80
CA ASP A 114 -3.27 -10.94 3.17
C ASP A 114 -1.95 -11.68 3.41
N SER A 115 -1.78 -12.24 4.60
CA SER A 115 -0.67 -13.13 4.92
C SER A 115 -0.68 -14.39 4.04
N LEU A 116 -1.85 -15.00 3.82
CA LEU A 116 -1.99 -16.16 2.95
C LEU A 116 -1.69 -15.80 1.48
N ILE A 117 -2.22 -14.67 0.98
CA ILE A 117 -1.95 -14.19 -0.38
C ILE A 117 -0.45 -13.94 -0.56
N THR A 118 0.17 -13.22 0.37
CA THR A 118 1.62 -12.93 0.36
C THR A 118 2.44 -14.21 0.33
N LEU A 119 2.07 -15.21 1.14
CA LEU A 119 2.75 -16.51 1.16
C LEU A 119 2.64 -17.23 -0.20
N HIS A 120 1.47 -17.21 -0.83
CA HIS A 120 1.26 -17.88 -2.11
C HIS A 120 1.98 -17.16 -3.25
N GLN A 121 1.97 -15.83 -3.25
CA GLN A 121 2.74 -15.01 -4.21
C GLN A 121 4.24 -15.30 -4.11
N ARG A 122 4.80 -15.38 -2.89
CA ARG A 122 6.21 -15.74 -2.69
C ARG A 122 6.55 -17.12 -3.25
N LYS A 123 5.68 -18.12 -3.03
CA LYS A 123 5.86 -19.46 -3.61
C LYS A 123 5.85 -19.41 -5.14
N TYR A 124 4.89 -18.71 -5.74
CA TYR A 124 4.79 -18.56 -7.19
C TYR A 124 6.03 -17.86 -7.78
N CYS A 125 6.45 -16.73 -7.20
CA CYS A 125 7.65 -16.01 -7.63
C CYS A 125 8.91 -16.88 -7.52
N GLY A 126 9.03 -17.69 -6.46
CA GLY A 126 10.13 -18.64 -6.31
C GLY A 126 10.20 -19.66 -7.44
N VAL A 127 9.06 -20.25 -7.80
CA VAL A 127 8.98 -21.21 -8.92
C VAL A 127 9.32 -20.53 -10.26
N ALA A 128 8.75 -19.35 -10.52
CA ALA A 128 9.02 -18.60 -11.74
C ALA A 128 10.51 -18.23 -11.88
N SER A 129 11.13 -17.77 -10.79
CA SER A 129 12.57 -17.47 -10.75
C SER A 129 13.43 -18.71 -10.99
N TRP A 130 13.08 -19.86 -10.40
CA TRP A 130 13.76 -21.12 -10.64
C TRP A 130 13.67 -21.56 -12.11
N MET A 131 12.47 -21.50 -12.71
CA MET A 131 12.27 -21.86 -14.12
C MET A 131 13.09 -20.96 -15.07
N LEU A 132 13.10 -19.64 -14.82
CA LEU A 132 13.93 -18.70 -15.58
C LEU A 132 15.43 -19.02 -15.45
N GLY A 133 15.89 -19.36 -14.23
CA GLY A 133 17.26 -19.79 -14.01
C GLY A 133 17.63 -21.04 -14.80
N VAL A 134 16.77 -22.06 -14.80
CA VAL A 134 16.98 -23.29 -15.59
C VAL A 134 17.00 -22.99 -17.09
N ALA A 135 16.09 -22.16 -17.59
CA ALA A 135 16.04 -21.77 -19.00
C ALA A 135 17.32 -21.02 -19.43
N LEU A 136 17.80 -20.08 -18.62
CA LEU A 136 19.03 -19.33 -18.90
C LEU A 136 20.27 -20.23 -18.93
N VAL A 137 20.40 -21.17 -18.00
CA VAL A 137 21.49 -22.16 -18.01
C VAL A 137 21.46 -23.00 -19.27
N ARG A 138 20.26 -23.43 -19.71
CA ARG A 138 20.12 -24.27 -20.90
C ARG A 138 20.45 -23.51 -22.18
N LEU A 139 19.95 -22.28 -22.34
CA LEU A 139 20.26 -21.42 -23.48
C LEU A 139 21.76 -21.06 -23.54
N GLY A 140 22.39 -20.80 -22.39
CA GLY A 140 23.83 -20.56 -22.31
C GLY A 140 24.66 -21.78 -22.74
N SER A 141 24.26 -22.98 -22.29
CA SER A 141 24.94 -24.23 -22.67
C SER A 141 24.79 -24.58 -24.16
N GLU A 142 23.67 -24.22 -24.79
CA GLU A 142 23.45 -24.40 -26.23
C GLU A 142 24.25 -23.38 -27.06
N SER A 143 24.41 -22.14 -26.57
CA SER A 143 25.25 -21.13 -27.23
C SER A 143 26.75 -21.47 -27.22
N ASP A 144 27.27 -22.05 -26.13
CA ASP A 144 28.67 -22.48 -26.07
C ASP A 144 28.97 -23.65 -27.03
N GLY A 145 27.98 -24.51 -27.29
CA GLY A 145 28.06 -25.55 -28.32
C GLY A 145 28.08 -24.99 -29.75
N ALA A 146 27.26 -23.97 -30.03
CA ALA A 146 27.21 -23.33 -31.35
C ALA A 146 28.47 -22.52 -31.70
N PHE A 147 29.12 -21.88 -30.71
CA PHE A 147 30.39 -21.18 -30.91
C PHE A 147 31.60 -22.11 -31.09
N GLY A 148 31.49 -23.38 -30.67
CA GLY A 148 32.52 -24.40 -30.89
C GLY A 148 32.60 -24.85 -32.36
N GLU A 149 31.46 -25.03 -33.02
CA GLU A 149 31.42 -25.48 -34.42
C GLU A 149 31.81 -24.39 -35.43
N MET A 150 31.56 -23.11 -35.14
CA MET A 150 31.94 -22.00 -36.03
C MET A 150 33.47 -21.79 -36.18
N LYS A 151 34.28 -22.28 -35.23
CA LYS A 151 35.76 -22.16 -35.29
C LYS A 151 36.41 -23.15 -36.26
N HIS A 152 35.66 -24.13 -36.76
CA HIS A 152 36.14 -25.13 -37.73
C HIS A 152 35.77 -24.81 -39.19
N VAL A 153 34.94 -23.80 -39.45
CA VAL A 153 34.43 -23.46 -40.80
C VAL A 153 35.11 -22.23 -41.41
N LEU A 154 35.82 -21.43 -40.62
CA LEU A 154 36.62 -20.30 -41.12
C LEU A 154 38.12 -20.66 -41.07
N ARG A 155 38.59 -21.28 -42.15
CA ARG A 155 40.00 -21.32 -42.55
C ARG A 155 40.13 -20.85 -43.99
#